data_AF-A0A511Y8Q2-F1
#
_entry.id   AF-A0A511Y8Q2-F1
#
_cell.length_a   1.000
_cell.length_b   1.000
_cell.length_c   1.000
_cell.angle_alpha   90.00
_cell.angle_beta   90.00
_cell.angle_gamma   90.00
#
_symmetry.space_group_name_H-M   'P 1'
#
loop_
_entity.id
_entity.type
_entity.pdbx_description
1 polymer ?
#
loop_
_entity_poly.entity_id
_entity_poly.type
_entity_poly.pdbx_seq_one_letter_code
_entity_poly.pdbx_strand_id
1 'polypeptide(L)'
;MKTELILTPEVQAIVDAIKNTGKSWHEIGLPDHPMYPQFSRRLVVTGFNTPDMEGDEDRIYVNVRQNLIVREGNKIHKQLRMPDWMIHENNTEEILGENGFLKGINRTTNDNGEIISEEEVNVKAGSVQYIRFLIKTKSVHLADILTRFMGMYIQIFDEEINNI
;
A
#
# COMPACT_ATOMS: atom_id res chain seq x y z
N MET A 1 -4.30 0.75 32.15
CA MET A 1 -3.11 0.35 31.37
C MET A 1 -3.09 1.11 30.06
N LYS A 2 -1.92 1.59 29.64
CA LYS A 2 -1.74 2.35 28.40
C LYS A 2 -0.65 1.70 27.57
N THR A 3 -0.88 1.55 26.27
CA THR A 3 0.14 1.07 25.33
C THR A 3 0.42 2.17 24.30
N GLU A 4 1.69 2.43 24.05
CA GLU A 4 2.15 3.44 23.09
C GLU A 4 3.28 2.90 22.22
N LEU A 5 3.20 3.21 20.92
CA LEU A 5 4.28 2.90 19.97
C LEU A 5 5.26 4.07 19.96
N ILE A 6 6.48 3.81 20.39
CA ILE A 6 7.59 4.76 20.41
C ILE A 6 8.44 4.53 19.16
N LEU A 7 8.61 5.60 18.39
CA LEU A 7 9.39 5.60 17.15
C LEU A 7 10.62 6.49 17.31
N THR A 8 11.72 6.17 16.63
CA THR A 8 12.83 7.13 16.51
C THR A 8 12.38 8.33 15.67
N PRO A 9 13.02 9.50 15.78
CA PRO A 9 12.66 10.67 14.99
C PRO A 9 12.67 10.39 13.48
N GLU A 10 13.62 9.59 12.99
CA GLU A 10 13.74 9.23 11.58
C GLU A 10 12.56 8.36 11.13
N VAL A 11 12.19 7.35 11.92
CA VAL A 11 11.05 6.46 11.62
C VAL A 11 9.73 7.23 11.70
N GLN A 12 9.59 8.12 12.69
CA GLN A 12 8.43 8.98 12.84
C GLN A 12 8.24 9.89 11.62
N ALA A 13 9.32 10.50 11.11
CA ALA A 13 9.27 11.33 9.91
C ALA A 13 8.78 10.57 8.68
N ILE A 14 9.16 9.30 8.52
CA ILE A 14 8.67 8.44 7.43
C ILE A 14 7.19 8.13 7.61
N VAL A 15 6.75 7.76 8.82
CA VAL A 15 5.33 7.50 9.13
C VAL A 15 4.49 8.73 8.84
N ASP A 16 4.95 9.91 9.24
CA ASP A 16 4.23 11.16 9.00
C ASP A 16 4.24 11.54 7.52
N ALA A 17 5.31 11.27 6.78
CA ALA A 17 5.34 11.46 5.33
C ALA A 17 4.33 10.53 4.61
N ILE A 18 4.20 9.28 5.06
CA ILE A 18 3.19 8.34 4.53
C ILE A 18 1.78 8.85 4.83
N LYS A 19 1.49 9.25 6.08
CA LYS A 19 0.18 9.79 6.48
C LYS A 19 -0.21 11.05 5.71
N ASN A 20 0.78 11.92 5.45
CA ASN A 20 0.58 13.17 4.71
C ASN A 20 0.60 13.00 3.19
N THR A 21 0.76 11.76 2.69
CA THR A 21 0.69 11.52 1.25
C THR A 21 -0.74 11.73 0.77
N GLY A 22 -0.92 12.73 -0.10
CA GLY A 22 -2.23 13.07 -0.64
C GLY A 22 -2.89 11.90 -1.38
N LYS A 23 -4.23 11.84 -1.32
CA LYS A 23 -5.06 10.75 -1.86
C LYS A 23 -4.99 10.55 -3.38
N SER A 24 -4.36 11.45 -4.11
CA SER A 24 -4.10 11.31 -5.54
C SER A 24 -2.98 10.31 -5.84
N TRP A 25 -3.03 9.64 -6.99
CA TRP A 25 -1.91 8.85 -7.54
C TRP A 25 -0.92 9.72 -8.29
N HIS A 26 -1.44 10.69 -9.04
CA HIS A 26 -0.64 11.65 -9.80
C HIS A 26 -1.38 12.97 -9.92
N GLU A 27 -0.64 14.06 -10.03
CA GLU A 27 -1.20 15.39 -10.23
C GLU A 27 -0.39 16.13 -11.30
N ILE A 28 -1.08 16.85 -12.17
CA ILE A 28 -0.46 17.76 -13.13
C ILE A 28 -1.15 19.12 -13.06
N GLY A 29 -0.34 20.16 -12.87
CA GLY A 29 -0.82 21.54 -12.92
C GLY A 29 -1.30 21.90 -14.33
N LEU A 30 -2.43 22.60 -14.40
CA LEU A 30 -2.90 23.19 -15.64
C LEU A 30 -2.55 24.68 -15.66
N PRO A 31 -2.42 25.31 -16.85
CA PRO A 31 -2.34 26.75 -16.96
C PRO A 31 -3.55 27.43 -16.29
N ASP A 32 -3.45 28.72 -16.00
CA ASP A 32 -4.56 29.49 -15.44
C ASP A 32 -5.80 29.43 -16.36
N HIS A 33 -6.99 29.47 -15.76
CA HIS A 33 -8.22 29.47 -16.54
C HIS A 33 -8.35 30.79 -17.29
N PRO A 34 -8.58 30.80 -18.62
CA PRO A 34 -8.63 32.04 -19.41
C PRO A 34 -9.64 33.07 -18.90
N MET A 35 -10.75 32.61 -18.30
CA MET A 35 -11.80 33.48 -17.73
C MET A 35 -11.79 33.57 -16.21
N TYR A 36 -11.06 32.68 -15.52
CA TYR A 36 -11.08 32.58 -14.06
C TYR A 36 -9.67 32.40 -13.49
N PRO A 37 -8.78 33.37 -13.69
CA PRO A 37 -7.35 33.24 -13.35
C PRO A 37 -7.11 33.14 -11.83
N GLN A 38 -8.10 33.47 -10.99
CA GLN A 38 -8.00 33.30 -9.55
C GLN A 38 -7.97 31.83 -9.09
N PHE A 39 -8.34 30.88 -9.95
CA PHE A 39 -8.35 29.46 -9.59
C PHE A 39 -7.10 28.74 -10.09
N SER A 40 -6.33 28.18 -9.16
CA SER A 40 -5.26 27.21 -9.48
C SER A 40 -5.89 25.90 -9.95
N ARG A 41 -5.58 25.49 -11.18
CA ARG A 41 -6.12 24.29 -11.79
C ARG A 41 -5.10 23.15 -11.77
N ARG A 42 -5.55 21.94 -11.46
CA ARG A 42 -4.76 20.70 -11.59
C ARG A 42 -5.66 19.56 -12.03
N LEU A 43 -5.13 18.64 -12.84
CA LEU A 43 -5.72 17.32 -13.04
C LEU A 43 -5.14 16.38 -12.00
N VAL A 44 -6.01 15.57 -11.41
CA VAL A 44 -5.67 14.62 -10.37
C VAL A 44 -6.09 13.23 -10.82
N VAL A 45 -5.14 12.31 -10.91
CA VAL A 45 -5.44 10.89 -11.09
C VAL A 45 -5.82 10.34 -9.72
N THR A 46 -7.12 10.15 -9.48
CA THR A 46 -7.64 9.58 -8.23
C THR A 46 -7.70 8.05 -8.27
N GLY A 47 -7.56 7.45 -9.47
CA GLY A 47 -7.51 6.00 -9.63
C GLY A 47 -6.97 5.54 -10.98
N PHE A 48 -6.29 4.39 -10.99
CA PHE A 48 -6.14 3.54 -12.16
C PHE A 48 -6.31 2.09 -11.68
N ASN A 49 -7.25 1.36 -12.29
CA ASN A 49 -7.78 0.09 -11.79
C ASN A 49 -8.62 0.16 -10.49
N THR A 50 -9.35 1.27 -10.28
CA THR A 50 -10.34 1.46 -9.20
C THR A 50 -11.75 1.65 -9.80
N PRO A 51 -12.63 0.62 -9.84
CA PRO A 51 -13.99 0.75 -10.36
C PRO A 51 -14.93 1.61 -9.50
N ASP A 52 -14.70 1.74 -8.19
CA ASP A 52 -15.54 2.58 -7.32
C ASP A 52 -15.11 4.05 -7.39
N MET A 53 -15.73 4.79 -8.31
CA MET A 53 -15.60 6.25 -8.43
C MET A 53 -16.64 7.04 -7.62
N GLU A 54 -17.61 6.35 -7.00
CA GLU A 54 -18.73 6.96 -6.27
C GLU A 54 -18.71 6.74 -4.74
N GLY A 55 -17.81 5.89 -4.23
CA GLY A 55 -17.68 5.60 -2.80
C GLY A 55 -16.62 6.44 -2.09
N ASP A 56 -16.77 6.62 -0.78
CA ASP A 56 -15.83 7.37 0.07
C ASP A 56 -14.55 6.57 0.41
N GLU A 57 -14.50 5.28 0.05
CA GLU A 57 -13.40 4.37 0.40
C GLU A 57 -12.38 4.23 -0.73
N ASP A 58 -11.12 4.51 -0.42
CA ASP A 58 -10.01 4.25 -1.34
C ASP A 58 -9.71 2.75 -1.40
N ARG A 59 -9.81 2.15 -2.60
CA ARG A 59 -9.56 0.72 -2.83
C ARG A 59 -8.64 0.52 -4.02
N ILE A 60 -7.74 -0.46 -3.96
CA ILE A 60 -6.94 -0.89 -5.11
C ILE A 60 -7.41 -2.27 -5.54
N TYR A 61 -7.73 -2.43 -6.82
CA TYR A 61 -8.11 -3.71 -7.37
C TYR A 61 -6.95 -4.29 -8.17
N VAL A 62 -6.58 -5.51 -7.84
CA VAL A 62 -5.55 -6.27 -8.53
C VAL A 62 -6.24 -7.46 -9.19
N ASN A 63 -6.33 -7.43 -10.52
CA ASN A 63 -6.88 -8.54 -11.28
C ASN A 63 -5.75 -9.48 -11.67
N VAL A 64 -5.87 -10.74 -11.27
CA VAL A 64 -4.84 -11.76 -11.46
C VAL A 64 -5.37 -12.87 -12.38
N ARG A 65 -4.49 -13.37 -13.25
CA ARG A 65 -4.75 -14.54 -14.08
C ARG A 65 -3.58 -15.52 -13.93
N GLN A 66 -3.91 -16.81 -13.85
CA GLN A 66 -2.92 -17.87 -13.89
C GLN A 66 -2.83 -18.41 -15.32
N ASN A 67 -1.64 -18.38 -15.92
CA ASN A 67 -1.39 -18.92 -17.25
C ASN A 67 -0.70 -20.29 -17.12
N LEU A 68 -1.34 -21.35 -17.59
CA LEU A 68 -0.72 -22.67 -17.70
C LEU A 68 0.01 -22.74 -19.04
N ILE A 69 1.32 -22.91 -19.02
CA ILE A 69 2.18 -22.92 -20.22
C ILE A 69 2.80 -24.30 -20.40
N VAL A 70 2.70 -24.87 -21.60
CA VAL A 70 3.36 -26.14 -21.93
C VAL A 70 4.87 -25.92 -22.01
N ARG A 71 5.63 -26.63 -21.17
CA ARG A 71 7.09 -26.45 -21.02
C ARG A 71 7.85 -26.62 -22.34
N GLU A 72 7.41 -27.53 -23.21
CA GLU A 72 8.10 -27.88 -24.46
C GLU A 72 7.88 -26.90 -25.62
N GLY A 73 7.11 -25.81 -25.45
CA GLY A 73 6.85 -24.89 -26.56
C GLY A 73 6.49 -23.46 -26.18
N ASN A 74 6.55 -23.10 -24.89
CA ASN A 74 6.15 -21.78 -24.37
C ASN A 74 4.77 -21.30 -24.87
N LYS A 75 3.87 -22.24 -25.18
CA LYS A 75 2.49 -21.96 -25.61
C LYS A 75 1.58 -22.00 -24.40
N ILE A 76 0.76 -20.97 -24.24
CA ILE A 76 -0.30 -20.94 -23.23
C ILE A 76 -1.33 -22.03 -23.56
N HIS A 77 -1.46 -23.00 -22.67
CA HIS A 77 -2.43 -24.09 -22.73
C HIS A 77 -3.81 -23.64 -22.23
N LYS A 78 -3.83 -22.93 -21.10
CA LYS A 78 -5.07 -22.48 -20.44
C LYS A 78 -4.81 -21.19 -19.67
N GLN A 79 -5.79 -20.30 -19.65
CA GLN A 79 -5.80 -19.14 -18.75
C GLN A 79 -6.92 -19.34 -17.75
N LEU A 80 -6.58 -19.26 -16.46
CA LEU A 80 -7.54 -19.36 -15.37
C LEU A 80 -7.73 -17.98 -14.75
N ARG A 81 -8.99 -17.61 -14.56
CA ARG A 81 -9.33 -16.42 -13.77
C ARG A 81 -9.04 -16.75 -12.30
N MET A 82 -8.23 -15.92 -11.66
CA MET A 82 -7.97 -16.02 -10.23
C MET A 82 -8.86 -15.04 -9.46
N PRO A 83 -9.07 -15.23 -8.14
CA PRO A 83 -9.80 -14.27 -7.32
C PRO A 83 -9.26 -12.85 -7.47
N ASP A 84 -10.13 -11.88 -7.67
CA ASP A 84 -9.72 -10.48 -7.67
C ASP A 84 -9.32 -10.08 -6.25
N TRP A 85 -8.18 -9.41 -6.08
CA TRP A 85 -7.76 -8.94 -4.76
C TRP A 85 -8.05 -7.46 -4.58
N MET A 86 -8.76 -7.15 -3.51
CA MET A 86 -9.13 -5.80 -3.12
C MET A 86 -8.32 -5.38 -1.89
N ILE A 87 -7.47 -4.37 -2.06
CA ILE A 87 -6.75 -3.73 -0.95
C ILE A 87 -7.58 -2.54 -0.49
N HIS A 88 -8.11 -2.61 0.73
CA HIS A 88 -8.95 -1.58 1.31
C HIS A 88 -8.12 -0.50 2.03
N GLU A 89 -8.66 0.72 2.15
CA GLU A 89 -8.04 1.83 2.90
C GLU A 89 -7.67 1.44 4.34
N ASN A 90 -8.48 0.58 4.96
CA ASN A 90 -8.29 0.13 6.35
C ASN A 90 -7.25 -0.99 6.50
N ASN A 91 -6.77 -1.59 5.41
CA ASN A 91 -5.70 -2.59 5.50
C ASN A 91 -4.41 -1.92 5.94
N THR A 92 -3.56 -2.60 6.72
CA THR A 92 -2.26 -2.07 7.14
C THR A 92 -1.11 -2.92 6.64
N GLU A 93 -0.01 -2.28 6.23
CA GLU A 93 1.20 -2.91 5.71
C GLU A 93 2.42 -2.51 6.53
N GLU A 94 3.37 -3.44 6.66
CA GLU A 94 4.66 -3.19 7.30
C GLU A 94 5.55 -2.30 6.41
N ILE A 95 6.11 -1.24 6.99
CA ILE A 95 6.92 -0.25 6.27
C ILE A 95 8.34 -0.79 6.07
N LEU A 96 8.84 -0.72 4.83
CA LEU A 96 10.21 -1.09 4.49
C LEU A 96 11.15 0.11 4.75
N GLY A 97 12.24 -0.16 5.45
CA GLY A 97 13.44 0.66 5.49
C GLY A 97 14.57 0.03 4.68
N GLU A 98 15.74 0.66 4.72
CA GLU A 98 16.92 0.23 3.94
C GLU A 98 17.40 -1.18 4.27
N ASN A 99 17.24 -1.62 5.53
CA ASN A 99 17.76 -2.90 6.05
C ASN A 99 16.65 -3.88 6.49
N GLY A 100 15.46 -3.78 5.91
CA GLY A 100 14.29 -4.58 6.30
C GLY A 100 13.15 -3.72 6.83
N PHE A 101 12.24 -4.27 7.63
CA PHE A 101 11.10 -3.49 8.12
C PHE A 101 11.53 -2.44 9.15
N LEU A 102 10.91 -1.27 9.10
CA LEU A 102 11.07 -0.26 10.14
C LEU A 102 10.53 -0.81 11.46
N LYS A 103 11.28 -0.56 12.53
CA LYS A 103 10.98 -1.03 13.88
C LYS A 103 10.57 0.12 14.77
N GLY A 104 9.70 -0.19 15.74
CA GLY A 104 9.32 0.69 16.84
C GLY A 104 9.26 -0.11 18.13
N ILE A 105 9.19 0.59 19.26
CA ILE A 105 9.06 -0.03 20.59
C ILE A 105 7.62 0.13 21.05
N ASN A 106 6.91 -0.97 21.21
CA ASN A 106 5.59 -0.97 21.80
C ASN A 106 5.75 -1.03 23.33
N ARG A 107 5.53 0.11 24.00
CA ARG A 107 5.68 0.25 25.45
C ARG A 107 4.31 0.19 26.11
N THR A 108 4.16 -0.70 27.08
CA THR A 108 2.95 -0.76 27.92
C THR A 108 3.27 -0.28 29.34
N THR A 109 2.49 0.68 29.84
CA THR A 109 2.60 1.22 31.19
C THR A 109 1.36 0.92 32.03
N ASN A 110 1.56 0.80 33.35
CA ASN A 110 0.46 0.74 34.31
C ASN A 110 -0.18 2.13 34.52
N ASP A 111 -1.22 2.19 35.34
CA ASP A 111 -1.95 3.45 35.62
C ASP A 111 -1.11 4.47 36.41
N ASN A 112 0.01 4.03 37.01
CA ASN A 112 0.99 4.88 37.69
C ASN A 112 2.13 5.34 36.75
N GLY A 113 2.09 4.93 35.47
CA GLY A 113 3.11 5.29 34.47
C GLY A 113 4.37 4.43 34.49
N GLU A 114 4.42 3.35 35.29
CA GLU A 114 5.55 2.43 35.32
C GLU A 114 5.51 1.48 34.13
N ILE A 115 6.67 1.18 33.55
CA ILE A 115 6.82 0.31 32.39
C ILE A 115 6.58 -1.15 32.81
N ILE A 116 5.58 -1.79 32.21
CA ILE A 116 5.26 -3.21 32.41
C ILE A 116 5.95 -4.06 31.36
N SER A 117 6.00 -3.59 30.11
CA SER A 117 6.64 -4.30 29.01
C SER A 117 7.09 -3.35 27.90
N GLU A 118 8.12 -3.78 27.19
CA GLU A 118 8.59 -3.19 25.95
C GLU A 118 8.88 -4.32 24.97
N GLU A 119 8.34 -4.21 23.76
CA GLU A 119 8.56 -5.17 22.69
C GLU A 119 8.87 -4.43 21.39
N GLU A 120 9.87 -4.92 20.65
CA GLU A 120 10.16 -4.41 19.31
C GLU A 120 9.15 -4.96 18.30
N VAL A 121 8.48 -4.06 17.59
CA VAL A 121 7.43 -4.42 16.62
C VAL A 121 7.70 -3.78 15.26
N ASN A 122 7.22 -4.41 14.19
CA ASN A 122 7.22 -3.82 12.86
C ASN A 122 6.23 -2.66 12.81
N VAL A 123 6.68 -1.52 12.29
CA VAL A 123 5.83 -0.34 12.11
C VAL A 123 4.93 -0.55 10.90
N LYS A 124 3.64 -0.23 11.05
CA LYS A 124 2.63 -0.39 10.02
C LYS A 124 2.02 0.94 9.60
N ALA A 125 1.61 1.04 8.33
CA ALA A 125 0.87 2.17 7.78
C ALA A 125 -0.32 1.69 6.93
N GLY A 126 -1.28 2.58 6.66
CA GLY A 126 -2.42 2.27 5.78
C GLY A 126 -1.93 1.87 4.39
N SER A 127 -2.40 0.72 3.89
CA SER A 127 -1.83 0.06 2.70
C SER A 127 -1.87 0.95 1.47
N VAL A 128 -3.04 1.54 1.19
CA VAL A 128 -3.23 2.39 0.01
C VAL A 128 -2.37 3.65 0.09
N GLN A 129 -2.29 4.28 1.27
CA GLN A 129 -1.46 5.48 1.49
C GLN A 129 0.02 5.15 1.35
N TYR A 130 0.46 4.01 1.88
CA TYR A 130 1.85 3.57 1.77
C TYR A 130 2.25 3.27 0.32
N ILE A 131 1.41 2.61 -0.46
CA ILE A 131 1.65 2.38 -1.90
C ILE A 131 1.74 3.70 -2.66
N ARG A 132 0.82 4.63 -2.40
CA ARG A 132 0.86 5.98 -3.00
C ARG A 132 2.16 6.70 -2.66
N PHE A 133 2.59 6.63 -1.41
CA PHE A 133 3.85 7.23 -0.95
C PHE A 133 5.01 6.68 -1.77
N LEU A 134 5.15 5.36 -1.82
CA LEU A 134 6.20 4.65 -2.55
C LEU A 134 6.28 5.02 -4.04
N ILE A 135 5.13 5.14 -4.71
CA ILE A 135 5.06 5.56 -6.12
C ILE A 135 5.47 7.03 -6.29
N LYS A 136 4.95 7.92 -5.44
CA LYS A 136 5.18 9.37 -5.55
C LYS A 136 6.61 9.77 -5.24
N THR A 137 7.23 9.15 -4.25
CA THR A 137 8.64 9.38 -3.91
C THR A 137 9.59 8.70 -4.87
N LYS A 138 9.08 7.89 -5.81
CA LYS A 138 9.86 7.02 -6.71
C LYS A 138 10.85 6.15 -5.93
N SER A 139 10.53 5.82 -4.69
CA SER A 139 11.40 5.01 -3.82
C SER A 139 11.48 3.57 -4.28
N VAL A 140 10.49 3.11 -5.05
CA VAL A 140 10.43 1.77 -5.65
C VAL A 140 9.75 1.83 -7.01
N HIS A 141 10.00 0.85 -7.87
CA HIS A 141 9.24 0.70 -9.10
C HIS A 141 7.89 0.02 -8.82
N LEU A 142 6.88 0.30 -9.65
CA LEU A 142 5.55 -0.32 -9.53
C LEU A 142 5.65 -1.86 -9.57
N ALA A 143 6.59 -2.42 -10.34
CA ALA A 143 6.81 -3.86 -10.40
C ALA A 143 7.26 -4.46 -9.06
N ASP A 144 8.05 -3.72 -8.27
CA ASP A 144 8.52 -4.16 -6.95
C ASP A 144 7.35 -4.21 -5.96
N ILE A 145 6.48 -3.18 -6.03
CA ILE A 145 5.23 -3.11 -5.27
C ILE A 145 4.34 -4.31 -5.60
N LEU A 146 4.09 -4.56 -6.89
CA LEU A 146 3.28 -5.69 -7.34
C LEU A 146 3.87 -7.04 -6.94
N THR A 147 5.19 -7.20 -6.99
CA THR A 147 5.86 -8.45 -6.60
C THR A 147 5.63 -8.77 -5.12
N ARG A 148 5.76 -7.77 -4.25
CA ARG A 148 5.46 -7.93 -2.81
C ARG A 148 4.00 -8.31 -2.59
N PHE A 149 3.08 -7.66 -3.30
CA PHE A 149 1.66 -8.02 -3.25
C PHE A 149 1.41 -9.45 -3.73
N MET A 150 2.05 -9.87 -4.82
CA MET A 150 1.89 -11.23 -5.33
C MET A 150 2.35 -12.29 -4.32
N GLY A 151 3.37 -12.00 -3.50
CA GLY A 151 3.77 -12.89 -2.41
C GLY A 151 2.64 -13.15 -1.40
N MET A 152 1.95 -12.08 -0.97
CA MET A 152 0.78 -12.20 -0.07
C MET A 152 -0.41 -12.86 -0.77
N TYR A 153 -0.67 -12.49 -2.02
CA TYR A 153 -1.73 -13.07 -2.83
C TYR A 153 -1.62 -14.59 -2.93
N ILE A 154 -0.40 -15.11 -3.17
CA ILE A 154 -0.15 -16.55 -3.27
C ILE A 154 -0.47 -17.25 -1.93
N GLN A 155 -0.13 -16.63 -0.80
CA GLN A 155 -0.43 -17.20 0.51
C GLN A 155 -1.92 -17.23 0.81
N ILE A 156 -2.65 -16.18 0.42
CA ILE A 156 -4.10 -16.04 0.67
C ILE A 156 -4.90 -17.01 -0.20
N PHE A 157 -4.52 -17.16 -1.47
CA PHE A 157 -5.26 -17.94 -2.47
C PHE A 157 -4.53 -19.23 -2.88
N ASP A 158 -3.76 -19.82 -1.96
CA ASP A 158 -2.95 -21.03 -2.23
C ASP A 158 -3.83 -22.20 -2.72
N GLU A 159 -5.00 -22.39 -2.10
CA GLU A 159 -5.93 -23.43 -2.51
C GLU A 159 -6.45 -23.21 -3.94
N GLU A 160 -6.89 -22.01 -4.29
CA GLU A 160 -7.39 -21.70 -5.63
C GLU A 160 -6.29 -21.77 -6.70
N ILE A 161 -5.07 -21.37 -6.36
CA ILE A 161 -3.91 -21.44 -7.26
C ILE A 161 -3.54 -22.88 -7.55
N ASN A 162 -3.60 -23.77 -6.55
CA ASN A 162 -3.16 -25.16 -6.67
C ASN A 162 -4.28 -26.12 -7.11
N ASN A 163 -5.55 -25.71 -7.05
CA ASN A 163 -6.71 -26.50 -7.48
C ASN A 163 -6.97 -26.36 -9.00
N ILE A 164 -6.10 -26.99 -9.80
CA ILE A 164 -6.04 -26.87 -11.27
C ILE A 164 -6.58 -28.11 -11.99
#